data_AF-A0A0K8S556-F1
#
_entry.id   AF-A0A0K8S556-F1
#
_cell.length_a   1.000
_cell.length_b   1.000
_cell.length_c   1.000
_cell.angle_alpha   90.00
_cell.angle_beta   90.00
_cell.angle_gamma   90.00
#
_symmetry.space_group_name_H-M   'P 1'
#
loop_
_entity.id
_entity.type
_entity.pdbx_description
1 polymer ?
#
loop_
_entity_poly.entity_id
_entity_poly.type
_entity_poly.pdbx_seq_one_letter_code
_entity_poly.pdbx_strand_id
1 'polypeptide(L)'
;DFTIINVEKPPCFLRKFSPDGQYFIAFSADQTSVEIYTFKGCTAMNEFLQICKAKDFIGNRPEPFHDYLRMSAFHAFFNLKHSVNVAPTGEQLNRECSLFTEDGKYILVGSAAYITDE
;
A
#
# COMPACT_ATOMS: atom_id res chain seq x y z
N ASP A 1 -18.93 -0.69 -12.44
CA ASP A 1 -18.06 -0.93 -11.28
C ASP A 1 -17.44 -2.30 -11.38
N PHE A 2 -16.11 -2.40 -11.23
CA PHE A 2 -15.38 -3.66 -11.36
C PHE A 2 -14.67 -3.97 -10.03
N THR A 3 -14.78 -5.21 -9.55
CA THR A 3 -14.19 -5.59 -8.25
C THR A 3 -13.12 -6.66 -8.44
N ILE A 4 -11.92 -6.44 -7.91
CA ILE A 4 -10.85 -7.44 -7.79
C ILE A 4 -10.65 -7.70 -6.31
N ILE A 5 -10.73 -8.97 -5.89
CA ILE A 5 -10.44 -9.37 -4.51
C ILE A 5 -9.12 -10.15 -4.44
N ASN A 6 -8.54 -10.23 -3.24
CA ASN A 6 -7.27 -10.92 -3.00
C ASN A 6 -6.14 -10.42 -3.92
N VAL A 7 -6.09 -9.10 -4.12
CA VAL A 7 -4.98 -8.42 -4.81
C VAL A 7 -3.69 -8.70 -4.04
N GLU A 8 -2.67 -9.15 -4.75
CA GLU A 8 -1.35 -9.29 -4.14
C GLU A 8 -0.75 -7.92 -3.93
N LYS A 9 -0.14 -7.74 -2.75
CA LYS A 9 0.53 -6.49 -2.38
C LYS A 9 1.95 -6.80 -1.89
N PRO A 10 2.87 -5.83 -1.96
CA PRO A 10 4.18 -5.98 -1.36
C PRO A 10 4.12 -6.31 0.14
N PRO A 11 5.18 -6.92 0.70
CA PRO A 11 5.28 -7.20 2.12
C PRO A 11 5.43 -5.89 2.92
N CYS A 12 4.29 -5.31 3.27
CA CYS A 12 4.17 -4.04 3.98
C CYS A 12 2.81 -3.97 4.71
N PHE A 13 2.67 -2.99 5.60
CA PHE A 13 1.42 -2.64 6.27
C PHE A 13 0.83 -1.39 5.64
N LEU A 14 -0.14 -1.58 4.74
CA LEU A 14 -0.86 -0.47 4.10
C LEU A 14 -1.61 0.36 5.14
N ARG A 15 -1.63 1.69 4.96
CA ARG A 15 -2.26 2.60 5.91
C ARG A 15 -3.37 3.42 5.26
N LYS A 16 -2.99 4.52 4.61
CA LYS A 16 -3.94 5.53 4.17
C LYS A 16 -3.35 6.43 3.10
N PHE A 17 -4.24 7.14 2.41
CA PHE A 17 -3.88 8.18 1.47
C PHE A 17 -3.42 9.45 2.19
N SER A 18 -2.54 10.20 1.53
CA SER A 18 -2.30 11.61 1.86
C SER A 18 -3.59 12.42 1.72
N PRO A 19 -3.73 13.57 2.41
CA PRO A 19 -4.95 14.38 2.36
C PRO A 19 -5.36 14.82 0.95
N ASP A 20 -4.39 15.00 0.05
CA ASP A 20 -4.60 15.35 -1.35
C ASP A 20 -4.86 14.14 -2.28
N GLY A 21 -4.79 12.92 -1.74
CA GLY A 21 -5.02 11.67 -2.48
C GLY A 21 -3.91 11.28 -3.46
N GLN A 22 -2.83 12.05 -3.59
CA GLN A 22 -1.76 11.79 -4.57
C GLN A 22 -0.83 10.65 -4.13
N TYR A 23 -0.71 10.43 -2.82
CA TYR A 23 0.17 9.43 -2.24
C TYR A 23 -0.58 8.45 -1.37
N PHE A 24 -0.08 7.22 -1.32
CA PHE A 24 -0.54 6.18 -0.41
C PHE A 24 0.63 5.73 0.45
N ILE A 25 0.47 5.71 1.76
CA ILE A 25 1.54 5.35 2.68
C ILE A 25 1.37 3.94 3.22
N ALA A 26 2.49 3.26 3.42
CA ALA A 26 2.58 1.99 4.09
C ALA A 26 3.80 1.98 5.03
N PHE A 27 3.85 1.02 5.94
CA PHE A 27 5.05 0.72 6.70
C PHE A 27 5.70 -0.55 6.14
N SER A 28 7.03 -0.58 6.06
CA SER A 28 7.76 -1.78 5.63
C SER A 28 7.43 -2.99 6.51
N ALA A 29 7.66 -4.21 6.01
CA ALA A 29 7.36 -5.44 6.75
C ALA A 29 8.07 -5.54 8.11
N ASP A 30 9.28 -5.02 8.21
CA ASP A 30 10.05 -4.94 9.46
C ASP A 30 9.63 -3.76 10.36
N GLN A 31 8.68 -2.93 9.90
CA GLN A 31 8.16 -1.76 10.58
C GLN A 31 9.21 -0.71 10.92
N THR A 32 10.29 -0.61 10.13
CA THR A 32 11.34 0.40 10.36
C THR A 32 11.24 1.62 9.46
N SER A 33 10.51 1.48 8.35
CA SER A 33 10.48 2.48 7.28
C SER A 33 9.06 2.83 6.86
N VAL A 34 8.87 4.09 6.46
CA VAL A 34 7.66 4.55 5.79
C VAL A 34 7.87 4.44 4.28
N GLU A 35 7.02 3.67 3.64
CA GLU A 35 6.95 3.53 2.19
C GLU A 35 5.89 4.50 1.64
N ILE A 36 6.28 5.28 0.64
CA ILE A 36 5.43 6.29 0.01
C ILE A 36 5.22 5.89 -1.44
N TYR A 37 3.97 5.56 -1.78
CA TYR A 37 3.56 5.18 -3.12
C TYR A 37 2.86 6.35 -3.81
N THR A 38 3.18 6.62 -5.07
CA THR A 38 2.38 7.51 -5.92
C THR A 38 1.14 6.75 -6.40
N PHE A 39 -0.03 7.36 -6.25
CA PHE A 39 -1.28 6.82 -6.81
C PHE A 39 -1.46 7.26 -8.26
N LYS A 40 -1.64 6.29 -9.16
CA LYS A 40 -1.75 6.49 -10.61
C LYS A 40 -3.19 6.79 -11.09
N GLY A 41 -4.13 6.94 -10.16
CA GLY A 41 -5.54 7.22 -10.45
C GLY A 41 -6.40 5.97 -10.62
N CYS A 42 -7.71 6.14 -10.51
CA CYS A 42 -8.69 5.04 -10.52
C CYS A 42 -8.80 4.33 -11.88
N THR A 43 -8.29 4.92 -12.96
CA THR A 43 -8.31 4.35 -14.31
C THR A 43 -7.04 3.58 -14.68
N ALA A 44 -6.07 3.46 -13.76
CA ALA A 44 -4.75 2.89 -14.07
C ALA A 44 -4.78 1.42 -14.52
N MET A 45 -5.87 0.70 -14.25
CA MET A 45 -6.09 -0.69 -14.68
C MET A 45 -6.95 -0.84 -15.94
N ASN A 46 -7.42 0.25 -16.55
CA ASN A 46 -8.44 0.17 -17.60
C ASN A 46 -7.99 -0.68 -18.81
N GLU A 47 -6.73 -0.55 -19.22
CA GLU A 47 -6.15 -1.35 -20.32
C GLU A 47 -6.13 -2.85 -20.01
N PHE A 48 -5.81 -3.22 -18.77
CA PHE A 48 -5.80 -4.61 -18.32
C PHE A 48 -7.23 -5.19 -18.26
N LEU A 49 -8.19 -4.38 -17.82
CA LEU A 49 -9.59 -4.80 -17.68
C LEU A 49 -10.32 -4.91 -19.02
N GLN A 50 -9.97 -4.12 -20.04
CA GLN A 50 -10.57 -4.24 -21.38
C GLN A 50 -10.35 -5.62 -22.02
N ILE A 51 -9.25 -6.29 -21.68
CA ILE A 51 -8.93 -7.64 -22.13
C ILE A 51 -9.82 -8.68 -21.41
N CYS A 52 -10.25 -8.36 -20.19
CA CYS A 52 -11.09 -9.21 -19.37
C CYS A 52 -12.54 -9.19 -19.91
N LYS A 53 -12.98 -10.30 -20.53
CA LYS A 53 -14.40 -10.46 -20.94
C LYS A 53 -15.34 -10.60 -19.74
N ALA A 54 -14.80 -10.92 -18.55
CA ALA A 54 -15.55 -10.88 -17.31
C ALA A 54 -15.97 -9.44 -17.03
N LYS A 55 -17.27 -9.19 -16.88
CA LYS A 55 -17.76 -7.81 -16.90
C LYS A 55 -17.55 -7.05 -15.59
N ASP A 56 -17.53 -7.73 -14.44
CA ASP A 56 -17.70 -7.00 -13.17
C ASP A 56 -16.89 -7.55 -11.96
N PHE A 57 -16.29 -8.75 -12.04
CA PHE A 57 -15.68 -9.39 -10.86
C PHE A 57 -14.53 -10.37 -11.16
N ILE A 58 -13.42 -10.19 -10.44
CA ILE A 58 -12.29 -11.13 -10.38
C ILE A 58 -12.17 -11.66 -8.95
N GLY A 59 -12.56 -12.92 -8.80
CA GLY A 59 -12.44 -13.68 -7.56
C GLY A 59 -11.23 -14.60 -7.54
N ASN A 60 -11.16 -15.46 -6.51
CA ASN A 60 -10.07 -16.42 -6.32
C ASN A 60 -10.26 -17.71 -7.16
N ARG A 61 -10.79 -17.59 -8.38
CA ARG A 61 -10.99 -18.74 -9.27
C ARG A 61 -9.65 -19.07 -9.93
N PRO A 62 -9.28 -20.36 -10.03
CA PRO A 62 -8.04 -20.76 -10.69
C PRO A 62 -8.18 -20.53 -12.20
N GLU A 63 -7.80 -19.34 -12.63
CA GLU A 63 -7.76 -18.93 -14.03
C GLU A 63 -6.51 -18.06 -14.21
N PRO A 64 -5.57 -18.46 -15.08
CA PRO A 64 -4.25 -17.82 -15.15
C PRO A 64 -4.28 -16.30 -15.37
N PHE A 65 -5.31 -15.82 -16.09
CA PHE A 65 -5.46 -14.39 -16.34
C PHE A 65 -5.97 -13.63 -15.10
N HIS A 66 -6.92 -14.20 -14.35
CA HIS A 66 -7.32 -13.67 -13.04
C HIS A 66 -6.15 -13.62 -12.06
N ASP A 67 -5.28 -14.63 -12.04
CA ASP A 67 -4.08 -14.65 -11.20
C ASP A 67 -3.15 -13.49 -11.60
N TYR A 68 -2.86 -13.36 -12.89
CA TYR A 68 -2.07 -12.26 -13.42
C TYR A 68 -2.63 -10.88 -13.04
N LEU A 69 -3.95 -10.69 -13.14
CA LEU A 69 -4.59 -9.42 -12.77
C LEU A 69 -4.48 -9.13 -11.28
N ARG A 70 -4.61 -10.13 -10.40
CA ARG A 70 -4.43 -9.96 -8.95
C ARG A 70 -2.99 -9.62 -8.58
N MET A 71 -2.01 -10.22 -9.26
CA MET A 71 -0.58 -9.92 -9.08
C MET A 71 -0.22 -8.51 -9.58
N SER A 72 -0.86 -8.05 -10.65
CA SER A 72 -0.52 -6.78 -11.31
C SER A 72 -1.27 -5.58 -10.74
N ALA A 73 -2.46 -5.78 -10.15
CA ALA A 73 -3.37 -4.70 -9.79
C ALA A 73 -2.73 -3.68 -8.84
N PHE A 74 -2.02 -4.11 -7.80
CA PHE A 74 -1.39 -3.17 -6.86
C PHE A 74 -0.38 -2.26 -7.58
N HIS A 75 0.50 -2.85 -8.41
CA HIS A 75 1.52 -2.10 -9.16
C HIS A 75 0.94 -1.22 -10.28
N ALA A 76 -0.22 -1.58 -10.81
CA ALA A 76 -0.92 -0.73 -11.77
C ALA A 76 -1.40 0.57 -11.10
N PHE A 77 -1.93 0.51 -9.88
CA PHE A 77 -2.43 1.68 -9.13
C PHE A 77 -1.34 2.42 -8.37
N PHE A 78 -0.33 1.73 -7.86
CA PHE A 78 0.64 2.28 -6.91
C PHE A 78 2.06 2.01 -7.37
N ASN A 79 2.87 3.07 -7.42
CA ASN A 79 4.30 2.95 -7.67
C ASN A 79 5.08 3.42 -6.45
N LEU A 80 6.00 2.60 -5.94
CA LEU A 80 6.85 2.99 -4.81
C LEU A 80 7.74 4.15 -5.24
N LYS A 81 7.56 5.31 -4.60
CA LYS A 81 8.33 6.53 -4.87
C LYS A 81 9.52 6.66 -3.93
N HIS A 82 9.28 6.44 -2.63
CA HIS A 82 10.30 6.53 -1.59
C HIS A 82 10.09 5.46 -0.52
N SER A 83 11.18 5.04 0.10
CA SER A 83 11.18 4.31 1.37
C SER A 83 12.13 5.03 2.33
N VAL A 84 11.61 5.47 3.47
CA VAL A 84 12.32 6.33 4.42
C VAL A 84 12.41 5.60 5.75
N ASN A 85 13.63 5.23 6.16
CA ASN A 85 13.87 4.65 7.48
C ASN A 85 13.70 5.73 8.55
N VAL A 86 12.85 5.45 9.53
CA VAL A 86 12.44 6.40 10.57
C VAL A 86 12.45 5.78 11.97
N ALA A 87 12.46 4.45 12.08
CA ALA A 87 12.63 3.78 13.37
C ALA A 87 14.11 3.40 13.55
N PRO A 88 14.78 3.91 14.59
CA PRO A 88 16.13 3.49 14.98
C PRO A 88 16.22 1.99 15.25
N THR A 89 17.45 1.47 15.28
CA THR A 89 17.73 0.07 15.61
C THR A 89 17.09 -0.31 16.95
N GLY A 90 16.30 -1.40 16.93
CA GLY A 90 15.60 -1.90 18.13
C GLY A 90 14.19 -1.33 18.33
N GLU A 91 13.78 -0.37 17.50
CA GLU A 91 12.43 0.17 17.50
C GLU A 91 11.59 -0.36 16.33
N GLN A 92 10.28 -0.39 16.53
CA GLN A 92 9.31 -0.66 15.47
C GLN A 92 8.22 0.40 15.45
N LEU A 93 7.80 0.81 14.26
CA LEU A 93 6.70 1.72 14.05
C LEU A 93 5.40 1.13 14.61
N ASN A 94 4.69 1.92 15.41
CA ASN A 94 3.33 1.62 15.82
C ASN A 94 2.43 1.72 14.59
N ARG A 95 1.91 0.57 14.20
CA ARG A 95 0.97 0.37 13.12
C ARG A 95 -0.16 1.40 13.10
N GLU A 96 -0.82 1.63 14.22
CA GLU A 96 -2.01 2.48 14.24
C GLU A 96 -1.67 3.98 14.35
N CYS A 97 -0.39 4.34 14.50
CA CYS A 97 0.05 5.72 14.62
C CYS A 97 0.56 6.27 13.28
N SER A 98 -0.33 6.89 12.52
CA SER A 98 0.01 7.73 11.37
C SER A 98 -0.90 8.94 11.33
N LEU A 99 -0.36 10.15 11.34
CA LEU A 99 -1.12 11.41 11.32
C LEU A 99 -0.51 12.35 10.29
N PHE A 100 -1.33 12.95 9.43
CA PHE A 100 -0.86 13.99 8.53
C PHE A 100 -1.00 15.35 9.20
N THR A 101 -0.07 16.26 8.91
CA THR A 101 -0.27 17.68 9.21
C THR A 101 -1.44 18.23 8.39
N GLU A 102 -2.03 19.34 8.86
CA GLU A 102 -3.18 19.97 8.20
C GLU A 102 -2.85 20.40 6.75
N ASP A 103 -1.63 20.85 6.51
CA ASP A 103 -1.15 21.21 5.17
C ASP A 103 -0.78 19.99 4.29
N GLY A 104 -0.90 18.78 4.82
CA GLY A 104 -0.63 17.51 4.13
C GLY A 104 0.84 17.27 3.77
N LYS A 105 1.78 18.12 4.21
CA LYS A 105 3.20 18.03 3.82
C LYS A 105 4.01 17.04 4.65
N TYR A 106 3.59 16.79 5.89
CA TYR A 106 4.31 15.93 6.82
C TYR A 106 3.42 14.82 7.35
N ILE A 107 4.05 13.70 7.68
CA ILE A 107 3.44 12.59 8.40
C ILE A 107 4.17 12.39 9.72
N LEU A 108 3.40 12.33 10.81
CA LEU A 108 3.88 11.94 12.12
C LEU A 108 3.61 10.45 12.30
N VAL A 109 4.65 9.74 12.72
CA VAL A 109 4.61 8.32 13.07
C VAL A 109 5.23 8.16 14.45
N GLY A 110 4.81 7.13 15.18
CA GLY A 110 5.41 6.77 16.45
C GLY A 110 6.10 5.42 16.35
N SER A 111 7.26 5.29 16.97
CA SER A 111 7.96 4.02 17.16
C SER A 111 8.08 3.68 18.64
N ALA A 112 8.27 2.40 18.94
CA ALA A 112 8.53 1.93 20.29
C ALA A 112 9.61 0.84 20.26
N ALA A 113 10.46 0.84 21.29
CA ALA A 113 11.37 -0.26 21.60
C ALA A 113 10.78 -1.12 22.71
N TYR A 114 11.05 -2.41 22.66
CA TYR A 114 10.86 -3.27 23.81
C TYR A 114 12.05 -3.08 24.76
N ILE A 115 11.77 -2.72 26.01
CA ILE A 115 12.77 -2.65 27.08
C ILE A 115 12.64 -3.95 27.87
N THR A 116 13.72 -4.72 27.96
CA THR A 116 13.78 -5.88 28.84
C THR A 116 13.94 -5.42 30.28
N ASP A 117 13.09 -5.92 31.19
CA ASP A 117 13.31 -5.79 32.63
C ASP A 117 14.53 -6.67 32.99
N GLU A 118 15.70 -6.05 33.21
CA GLU A 118 16.82 -6.69 33.93
C GLU A 118 16.57 -6.66 35.45
#